data_AF-A0A839XX81-F1
#
_entry.id   AF-A0A839XX81-F1
#
_cell.length_a   1.000
_cell.length_b   1.000
_cell.length_c   1.000
_cell.angle_alpha   90.00
_cell.angle_beta   90.00
_cell.angle_gamma   90.00
#
_symmetry.space_group_name_H-M   'P 1'
#
loop_
_entity.id
_entity.type
_entity.pdbx_description
1 polymer ?
#
loop_
_entity_poly.entity_id
_entity_poly.type
_entity_poly.pdbx_seq_one_letter_code
_entity_poly.pdbx_strand_id
1 'polypeptide(L)'
;MDDTDSGPYFEDFDVGRVFTGAARTFSADVVAAFAEISGDRAALHTEYGRTRDGRPLVHGPLVLASFFGWHHDLGLSTHVEAAFGTEWDFVAPIHVGDTVTYEMTVTRARRTSGLRSGVIGRHVTVRNQHDQVVQEGRTSALVTARHAVDDGETRLGRSFPTTAWAHALAERLEAAAAFTTATGEWDGTIGLRFGDDTVLFRVYRGRVLECGTRTPHAPTFVLGATDLTWTRLITGPVNDFTGRTMRGEFSVCGSGYEYLRLTSALVALVDEARELARIGSAAPANPVRARAVGEV
;
A
#
# COMPACT_ATOMS: atom_id res chain seq x y z
N MET A 1 -30.28 12.62 -18.32
CA MET A 1 -29.36 11.48 -18.47
C MET A 1 -28.73 11.37 -17.10
N ASP A 2 -29.32 10.52 -16.26
CA ASP A 2 -29.06 10.47 -14.82
C ASP A 2 -27.66 9.92 -14.54
N ASP A 3 -27.01 10.50 -13.54
CA ASP A 3 -25.62 10.31 -13.12
C ASP A 3 -25.42 8.96 -12.42
N THR A 4 -25.56 7.85 -13.17
CA THR A 4 -25.33 6.47 -12.68
C THR A 4 -23.87 6.01 -12.75
N ASP A 5 -22.94 6.90 -13.09
CA ASP A 5 -21.49 6.63 -13.27
C ASP A 5 -20.67 7.06 -12.03
N SER A 6 -21.14 6.71 -10.83
CA SER A 6 -20.70 7.30 -9.57
C SER A 6 -19.41 6.69 -8.97
N GLY A 7 -18.54 6.08 -9.77
CA GLY A 7 -17.30 5.45 -9.30
C GLY A 7 -16.12 6.43 -9.21
N PRO A 8 -15.08 6.13 -8.42
CA PRO A 8 -13.87 6.94 -8.39
C PRO A 8 -13.09 6.79 -9.70
N TYR A 9 -12.66 7.92 -10.26
CA TYR A 9 -11.66 7.95 -11.33
C TYR A 9 -10.25 7.87 -10.71
N PHE A 10 -9.22 7.77 -11.54
CA PHE A 10 -7.83 7.74 -11.09
C PHE A 10 -7.51 8.86 -10.09
N GLU A 11 -8.05 10.06 -10.31
CA GLU A 11 -7.78 11.23 -9.48
C GLU A 11 -8.19 11.04 -8.02
N ASP A 12 -9.18 10.19 -7.76
CA ASP A 12 -9.75 9.94 -6.44
C ASP A 12 -8.91 8.93 -5.61
N PHE A 13 -7.88 8.33 -6.21
CA PHE A 13 -6.96 7.42 -5.54
C PHE A 13 -5.65 8.14 -5.16
N ASP A 14 -5.52 8.44 -3.87
CA ASP A 14 -4.28 8.96 -3.28
C ASP A 14 -3.59 7.89 -2.45
N VAL A 15 -2.26 7.85 -2.53
CA VAL A 15 -1.45 6.96 -1.69
C VAL A 15 -1.73 7.25 -0.21
N GLY A 16 -1.96 6.20 0.58
CA GLY A 16 -2.40 6.28 1.97
C GLY A 16 -3.91 6.25 2.16
N ARG A 17 -4.71 6.38 1.09
CA ARG A 17 -6.17 6.24 1.19
C ARG A 17 -6.53 4.80 1.52
N VAL A 18 -7.40 4.63 2.51
CA VAL A 18 -7.90 3.35 2.99
C VAL A 18 -9.38 3.20 2.62
N PHE A 19 -9.75 2.02 2.14
CA PHE A 19 -11.12 1.62 1.87
C PHE A 19 -11.45 0.38 2.69
N THR A 20 -12.58 0.44 3.39
CA THR A 20 -13.17 -0.65 4.17
C THR A 20 -14.63 -0.81 3.76
N GLY A 21 -15.23 -1.96 4.06
CA GLY A 21 -16.64 -2.19 3.75
C GLY A 21 -17.24 -3.32 4.59
N ALA A 22 -18.41 -3.78 4.16
CA ALA A 22 -19.16 -4.80 4.90
C ALA A 22 -18.36 -6.10 5.06
N ALA A 23 -18.53 -6.72 6.22
CA ALA A 23 -17.99 -8.04 6.47
C ALA A 23 -18.71 -9.09 5.61
N ARG A 24 -18.02 -10.19 5.28
CA ARG A 24 -18.59 -11.33 4.54
C ARG A 24 -18.44 -12.62 5.35
N THR A 25 -19.54 -13.34 5.52
CA THR A 25 -19.56 -14.68 6.12
C THR A 25 -19.52 -15.74 5.03
N PHE A 26 -18.63 -16.72 5.15
CA PHE A 26 -18.53 -17.82 4.20
C PHE A 26 -19.37 -19.02 4.65
N SER A 27 -20.63 -19.08 4.21
CA SER A 27 -21.51 -20.22 4.49
C SER A 27 -21.09 -21.47 3.70
N ALA A 28 -21.64 -22.63 4.10
CA ALA A 28 -21.42 -23.88 3.38
C ALA A 28 -21.87 -23.80 1.91
N ASP A 29 -22.98 -23.09 1.64
CA ASP A 29 -23.51 -22.91 0.29
C ASP A 29 -22.56 -22.11 -0.60
N VAL A 30 -21.94 -21.05 -0.07
CA VAL A 30 -20.96 -20.25 -0.81
C VAL A 30 -19.73 -21.09 -1.16
N VAL A 31 -19.25 -21.91 -0.22
CA VAL A 31 -18.10 -22.80 -0.45
C VAL A 31 -18.45 -23.91 -1.45
N ALA A 32 -19.63 -24.50 -1.36
CA ALA A 32 -20.11 -25.49 -2.32
C ALA A 32 -20.26 -24.90 -3.74
N ALA A 33 -20.81 -23.69 -3.86
CA ALA A 33 -20.91 -22.98 -5.13
C ALA A 33 -19.54 -22.70 -5.75
N PHE A 34 -18.55 -22.30 -4.93
CA PHE A 34 -17.18 -22.11 -5.43
C PHE A 34 -16.52 -23.42 -5.84
N ALA A 35 -16.77 -24.52 -5.12
CA ALA A 35 -16.28 -25.85 -5.52
C ALA A 35 -16.87 -26.30 -6.87
N GLU A 36 -18.13 -25.97 -7.15
CA GLU A 36 -18.76 -26.23 -8.46
C GLU A 36 -18.09 -25.42 -9.58
N ILE A 37 -17.90 -24.11 -9.36
CA ILE A 37 -17.33 -23.19 -10.36
C ILE A 37 -15.84 -23.48 -10.61
N SER A 38 -15.07 -23.72 -9.54
CA SER A 38 -13.62 -23.94 -9.64
C SER A 38 -13.24 -25.38 -10.00
N GLY A 39 -14.14 -26.33 -9.76
CA GLY A 39 -13.86 -27.76 -9.86
C GLY A 39 -13.10 -28.35 -8.66
N ASP A 40 -12.63 -27.52 -7.72
CA ASP A 40 -11.92 -27.98 -6.53
C ASP A 40 -12.90 -28.52 -5.47
N ARG A 41 -13.12 -29.83 -5.53
CA ARG A 41 -13.95 -30.59 -4.59
C ARG A 41 -13.11 -31.37 -3.57
N ALA A 42 -11.90 -30.90 -3.25
CA ALA A 42 -11.07 -31.55 -2.24
C ALA A 42 -11.83 -31.70 -0.93
N ALA A 43 -11.66 -32.85 -0.26
CA ALA A 43 -12.42 -33.19 0.95
C ALA A 43 -12.32 -32.12 2.04
N LEU A 44 -11.18 -31.42 2.14
CA LEU A 44 -10.97 -30.34 3.12
C LEU A 44 -11.94 -29.16 2.99
N HIS A 45 -12.60 -28.99 1.83
CA HIS A 45 -13.59 -27.93 1.57
C HIS A 45 -15.05 -28.40 1.65
N THR A 46 -15.30 -29.69 1.83
CA THR A 46 -16.66 -30.26 1.84
C THR A 46 -17.07 -30.69 3.25
N GLU A 47 -18.31 -31.16 3.42
CA GLU A 47 -18.81 -31.72 4.69
C GLU A 47 -17.97 -32.89 5.24
N TYR A 48 -17.15 -33.51 4.39
CA TYR A 48 -16.20 -34.57 4.75
C TYR A 48 -14.86 -34.03 5.27
N GLY A 49 -14.64 -32.72 5.20
CA GLY A 49 -13.44 -32.05 5.70
C GLY A 49 -13.32 -32.20 7.20
N ARG A 50 -12.14 -32.61 7.67
CA ARG A 50 -11.82 -32.75 9.09
C ARG A 50 -10.54 -31.97 9.35
N THR A 51 -10.67 -30.75 9.83
CA THR A 51 -9.55 -29.98 10.38
C THR A 51 -9.45 -30.18 11.88
N ARG A 52 -8.42 -29.61 12.49
CA ARG A 52 -8.28 -29.57 13.95
C ARG A 52 -9.49 -28.95 14.65
N ASP A 53 -10.18 -28.01 13.99
CA ASP A 53 -11.34 -27.30 14.53
C ASP A 53 -12.68 -27.98 14.15
N GLY A 54 -12.63 -29.14 13.50
CA GLY A 54 -13.82 -29.95 13.18
C GLY A 54 -14.74 -29.38 12.11
N ARG A 55 -14.38 -28.26 11.49
CA ARG A 55 -15.13 -27.59 10.41
C ARG A 55 -14.35 -27.65 9.09
N PRO A 56 -15.02 -27.69 7.93
CA PRO A 56 -14.34 -27.57 6.64
C PRO A 56 -13.66 -26.21 6.46
N LEU A 57 -12.66 -26.15 5.57
CA LEU A 57 -11.98 -24.91 5.21
C LEU A 57 -12.65 -24.23 4.03
N VAL A 58 -12.65 -22.91 4.04
CA VAL A 58 -12.95 -22.08 2.87
C VAL A 58 -11.76 -22.16 1.90
N HIS A 59 -12.02 -22.26 0.59
CA HIS A 59 -10.96 -22.17 -0.41
C HIS A 59 -10.23 -20.84 -0.28
N GLY A 60 -8.91 -20.86 -0.22
CA GLY A 60 -8.10 -19.64 -0.23
C GLY A 60 -8.50 -18.70 -1.39
N PRO A 61 -8.54 -19.20 -2.64
CA PRO A 61 -8.95 -18.43 -3.81
C PRO A 61 -10.38 -17.88 -3.78
N LEU A 62 -11.32 -18.49 -3.03
CA LEU A 62 -12.68 -17.94 -2.86
C LEU A 62 -12.64 -16.59 -2.14
N VAL A 63 -11.80 -16.46 -1.12
CA VAL A 63 -11.67 -15.20 -0.35
C VAL A 63 -10.98 -14.12 -1.18
N LEU A 64 -9.99 -14.49 -2.00
CA LEU A 64 -9.39 -13.61 -3.02
C LEU A 64 -10.42 -13.17 -4.06
N ALA A 65 -11.22 -14.08 -4.62
CA ALA A 65 -12.27 -13.73 -5.58
C ALA A 65 -13.31 -12.78 -4.95
N SER A 66 -13.64 -13.01 -3.67
CA SER A 66 -14.58 -12.19 -2.91
C SER A 66 -14.07 -10.75 -2.66
N PHE A 67 -12.75 -10.52 -2.66
CA PHE A 67 -12.20 -9.16 -2.65
C PHE A 67 -12.61 -8.36 -3.89
N PHE A 68 -12.62 -8.96 -5.07
CA PHE A 68 -13.07 -8.27 -6.29
C PHE A 68 -14.58 -8.02 -6.30
N GLY A 69 -15.38 -8.94 -5.74
CA GLY A 69 -16.81 -8.69 -5.49
C GLY A 69 -17.03 -7.51 -4.53
N TRP A 70 -16.25 -7.43 -3.45
CA TRP A 70 -16.28 -6.28 -2.54
C TRP A 70 -15.87 -4.96 -3.22
N HIS A 71 -14.88 -5.00 -4.11
CA HIS A 71 -14.48 -3.83 -4.90
C HIS A 71 -15.60 -3.34 -5.82
N HIS A 72 -16.38 -4.27 -6.39
CA HIS A 72 -17.57 -3.97 -7.18
C HIS A 72 -18.69 -3.34 -6.34
N ASP A 73 -19.00 -3.90 -5.17
CA ASP A 73 -20.06 -3.41 -4.29
C ASP A 73 -19.79 -1.98 -3.79
N LEU A 74 -18.51 -1.64 -3.61
CA LEU A 74 -18.07 -0.28 -3.28
C LEU A 74 -17.98 0.65 -4.50
N GLY A 75 -18.27 0.18 -5.71
CA GLY A 75 -18.14 0.96 -6.95
C GLY A 75 -16.69 1.29 -7.32
N LEU A 76 -15.70 0.70 -6.67
CA LEU A 76 -14.28 0.96 -6.92
C LEU A 76 -13.82 0.37 -8.26
N SER A 77 -14.58 -0.58 -8.84
CA SER A 77 -14.29 -1.18 -10.14
C SER A 77 -14.87 -0.42 -11.34
N THR A 78 -15.66 0.64 -11.14
CA THR A 78 -16.42 1.30 -12.22
C THR A 78 -15.54 1.79 -13.36
N HIS A 79 -14.39 2.38 -13.03
CA HIS A 79 -13.44 2.91 -14.02
C HIS A 79 -12.15 2.08 -14.12
N VAL A 80 -12.16 0.83 -13.65
CA VAL A 80 -11.01 -0.07 -13.79
C VAL A 80 -11.01 -0.66 -15.20
N GLU A 81 -9.96 -0.36 -15.96
CA GLU A 81 -9.79 -0.82 -17.34
C GLU A 81 -9.09 -2.19 -17.40
N ALA A 82 -8.16 -2.44 -16.49
CA ALA A 82 -7.38 -3.67 -16.44
C ALA A 82 -6.80 -3.93 -15.05
N ALA A 83 -6.57 -5.20 -14.74
CA ALA A 83 -5.70 -5.64 -13.65
C ALA A 83 -4.36 -6.12 -14.23
N PHE A 84 -3.25 -5.84 -13.56
CA PHE A 84 -1.92 -6.24 -14.05
C PHE A 84 -1.31 -7.38 -13.24
N GLY A 85 -1.12 -7.16 -11.94
CA GLY A 85 -0.50 -8.13 -11.04
C GLY A 85 -1.38 -8.37 -9.82
N THR A 86 -1.36 -9.62 -9.33
CA THR A 86 -1.96 -10.04 -8.06
C THR A 86 -1.00 -11.00 -7.38
N GLU A 87 -0.48 -10.58 -6.23
CA GLU A 87 0.28 -11.41 -5.30
C GLU A 87 -0.55 -11.58 -4.04
N TRP A 88 -0.60 -12.79 -3.50
CA TRP A 88 -1.52 -13.11 -2.42
C TRP A 88 -0.95 -14.18 -1.50
N ASP A 89 -0.99 -13.90 -0.21
CA ASP A 89 -0.52 -14.76 0.86
C ASP A 89 -1.71 -15.31 1.66
N PHE A 90 -1.74 -16.64 1.84
CA PHE A 90 -2.74 -17.34 2.64
C PHE A 90 -2.20 -17.56 4.06
N VAL A 91 -2.34 -16.54 4.91
CA VAL A 91 -1.65 -16.43 6.22
C VAL A 91 -2.20 -17.42 7.26
N ALA A 92 -3.52 -17.55 7.37
CA ALA A 92 -4.16 -18.44 8.33
C ALA A 92 -5.43 -19.08 7.74
N PRO A 93 -5.84 -20.28 8.21
CA PRO A 93 -7.02 -20.95 7.71
C PRO A 93 -8.29 -20.16 8.02
N ILE A 94 -9.24 -20.21 7.09
CA ILE A 94 -10.60 -19.68 7.25
C ILE A 94 -11.53 -20.88 7.21
N HIS A 95 -12.39 -21.03 8.21
CA HIS A 95 -13.34 -22.12 8.29
C HIS A 95 -14.72 -21.71 7.77
N VAL A 96 -15.48 -22.70 7.31
CA VAL A 96 -16.90 -22.48 6.98
C VAL A 96 -17.62 -21.89 8.20
N GLY A 97 -18.39 -20.83 7.95
CA GLY A 97 -19.08 -20.02 8.95
C GLY A 97 -18.25 -18.85 9.51
N ASP A 98 -16.95 -18.77 9.23
CA ASP A 98 -16.15 -17.62 9.63
C ASP A 98 -16.55 -16.37 8.83
N THR A 99 -16.34 -15.21 9.45
CA THR A 99 -16.66 -13.90 8.88
C THR A 99 -15.38 -13.10 8.73
N VAL A 100 -15.19 -12.48 7.57
CA VAL A 100 -14.01 -11.67 7.29
C VAL A 100 -14.35 -10.22 6.93
N THR A 101 -13.40 -9.32 7.19
CA THR A 101 -13.42 -7.93 6.75
C THR A 101 -12.23 -7.67 5.84
N TYR A 102 -12.42 -6.80 4.83
CA TYR A 102 -11.40 -6.36 3.91
C TYR A 102 -10.99 -4.92 4.21
N GLU A 103 -9.69 -4.66 4.27
CA GLU A 103 -9.10 -3.32 4.25
C GLU A 103 -8.17 -3.21 3.04
N MET A 104 -8.40 -2.21 2.20
CA MET A 104 -7.55 -1.91 1.04
C MET A 104 -6.87 -0.55 1.24
N THR A 105 -5.54 -0.51 1.21
CA THR A 105 -4.75 0.72 1.22
C THR A 105 -4.15 0.97 -0.16
N VAL A 106 -4.31 2.17 -0.72
CA VAL A 106 -3.60 2.59 -1.93
C VAL A 106 -2.14 2.86 -1.56
N THR A 107 -1.20 2.14 -2.18
CA THR A 107 0.24 2.22 -1.89
C THR A 107 1.05 2.87 -3.01
N ARG A 108 0.49 2.95 -4.22
CA ARG A 108 1.04 3.65 -5.37
C ARG A 108 -0.09 4.29 -6.16
N ALA A 109 0.15 5.47 -6.73
CA ALA A 109 -0.74 6.11 -7.69
C ALA A 109 0.12 6.89 -8.68
N ARG A 110 0.08 6.51 -9.96
CA ARG A 110 0.92 7.13 -10.99
C ARG A 110 0.16 7.28 -12.29
N ARG A 111 0.14 8.50 -12.82
CA ARG A 111 -0.39 8.81 -14.15
C ARG A 111 0.38 8.03 -15.23
N THR A 112 -0.33 7.52 -16.23
CA THR A 112 0.32 6.95 -17.42
C THR A 112 0.84 8.06 -18.32
N SER A 113 1.81 7.76 -19.19
CA SER A 113 2.33 8.73 -20.17
C SER A 113 1.25 9.22 -21.14
N GLY A 114 0.21 8.43 -21.38
CA GLY A 114 -0.93 8.81 -22.22
C GLY A 114 -1.96 9.72 -21.52
N LEU A 115 -1.79 10.01 -20.22
CA LEU A 115 -2.62 10.88 -19.36
C LEU A 115 -4.10 10.48 -19.18
N ARG A 116 -4.66 9.64 -20.06
CA ARG A 116 -6.07 9.20 -20.02
C ARG A 116 -6.38 8.17 -18.93
N SER A 117 -5.36 7.60 -18.31
CA SER A 117 -5.48 6.60 -17.25
C SER A 117 -4.31 6.74 -16.28
N GLY A 118 -4.43 6.12 -15.12
CA GLY A 118 -3.33 5.97 -14.16
C GLY A 118 -3.31 4.58 -13.55
N VAL A 119 -2.13 4.18 -13.05
CA VAL A 119 -1.93 2.89 -12.40
C VAL A 119 -1.97 3.10 -10.90
N ILE A 120 -2.82 2.33 -10.22
CA ILE A 120 -2.85 2.26 -8.76
C ILE A 120 -2.25 0.94 -8.29
N GLY A 121 -1.43 1.01 -7.25
CA GLY A 121 -0.98 -0.12 -6.45
C GLY A 121 -1.77 -0.16 -5.16
N ARG A 122 -2.17 -1.36 -4.75
CA ARG A 122 -3.05 -1.59 -3.60
C ARG A 122 -2.45 -2.68 -2.73
N HIS A 123 -2.58 -2.50 -1.44
CA HIS A 123 -2.34 -3.51 -0.45
C HIS A 123 -3.67 -3.90 0.21
N VAL A 124 -3.94 -5.19 0.32
CA VAL A 124 -5.18 -5.72 0.91
C VAL A 124 -4.84 -6.54 2.14
N THR A 125 -5.53 -6.27 3.24
CA THR A 125 -5.49 -7.09 4.44
C THR A 125 -6.88 -7.67 4.69
N VAL A 126 -6.96 -8.98 4.87
CA VAL A 126 -8.19 -9.70 5.22
C VAL A 126 -8.08 -10.19 6.65
N ARG A 127 -9.04 -9.82 7.49
CA ARG A 127 -9.09 -10.22 8.91
C ARG A 127 -10.33 -11.03 9.19
N ASN A 128 -10.23 -12.03 10.07
CA ASN A 128 -11.39 -12.76 10.58
C ASN A 128 -12.08 -12.01 11.73
N GLN A 129 -13.15 -12.58 12.27
CA GLN A 129 -13.90 -12.02 13.40
C GLN A 129 -13.13 -11.93 14.72
N HIS A 130 -11.90 -12.47 14.80
CA HIS A 130 -10.99 -12.36 15.95
C HIS A 130 -9.85 -11.37 15.69
N ASP A 131 -9.97 -10.52 14.68
CA ASP A 131 -8.96 -9.55 14.25
C ASP A 131 -7.63 -10.18 13.75
N GLN A 132 -7.61 -11.49 13.52
CA GLN A 132 -6.44 -12.19 12.99
C GLN A 132 -6.36 -11.98 11.48
N VAL A 133 -5.16 -11.61 10.99
CA VAL A 133 -4.91 -11.57 9.55
C VAL A 133 -4.96 -13.00 9.01
N VAL A 134 -5.88 -13.25 8.10
CA VAL A 134 -6.08 -14.56 7.47
C VAL A 134 -5.56 -14.60 6.04
N GLN A 135 -5.57 -13.46 5.34
CA GLN A 135 -4.96 -13.31 4.03
C GLN A 135 -4.42 -11.89 3.86
N GLU A 136 -3.39 -11.75 3.03
CA GLU A 136 -2.76 -10.48 2.69
C GLU A 136 -2.43 -10.47 1.21
N GLY A 137 -2.45 -9.30 0.55
CA GLY A 137 -2.22 -9.25 -0.88
C GLY A 137 -1.78 -7.91 -1.43
N ARG A 138 -1.15 -7.96 -2.61
CA ARG A 138 -0.78 -6.80 -3.42
C ARG A 138 -1.43 -6.92 -4.78
N THR A 139 -2.12 -5.86 -5.21
CA THR A 139 -2.77 -5.84 -6.52
C THR A 139 -2.54 -4.51 -7.22
N SER A 140 -2.52 -4.52 -8.55
CA SER A 140 -2.40 -3.31 -9.36
C SER A 140 -3.46 -3.25 -10.45
N ALA A 141 -3.93 -2.04 -10.73
CA ALA A 141 -4.98 -1.80 -11.73
C ALA A 141 -4.73 -0.52 -12.52
N LEU A 142 -5.16 -0.53 -13.78
CA LEU A 142 -5.30 0.65 -14.62
C LEU A 142 -6.69 1.24 -14.40
N VAL A 143 -6.75 2.53 -14.07
CA VAL A 143 -7.98 3.25 -13.81
C VAL A 143 -8.10 4.42 -14.77
N THR A 144 -9.24 4.58 -15.41
CA THR A 144 -9.53 5.72 -16.28
C THR A 144 -9.40 7.03 -15.50
N ALA A 145 -8.78 8.02 -16.12
CA ALA A 145 -8.71 9.38 -15.63
C ALA A 145 -9.99 10.15 -15.94
N ARG A 146 -10.42 11.00 -15.02
CA ARG A 146 -11.50 11.96 -15.28
C ARG A 146 -11.10 12.96 -16.35
N HIS A 147 -9.84 13.41 -16.30
CA HIS A 147 -9.28 14.37 -17.24
C HIS A 147 -7.89 13.92 -17.69
N ALA A 148 -7.59 14.08 -18.98
CA ALA A 148 -6.28 13.79 -19.55
C ALA A 148 -5.30 14.94 -19.29
N VAL A 149 -4.97 15.17 -18.02
CA VAL A 149 -4.06 16.22 -17.56
C VAL A 149 -2.86 15.61 -16.85
N ASP A 150 -1.71 16.27 -16.97
CA ASP A 150 -0.54 15.94 -16.17
C ASP A 150 -0.72 16.50 -14.75
N ASP A 151 -0.78 15.61 -13.77
CA ASP A 151 -0.93 15.91 -12.35
C ASP A 151 0.29 15.47 -11.54
N GLY A 152 1.44 15.28 -12.20
CA GLY A 152 2.67 14.85 -11.54
C GLY A 152 3.11 15.79 -10.42
N GLU A 153 3.00 17.11 -10.64
CA GLU A 153 3.36 18.12 -9.63
C GLU A 153 2.42 18.10 -8.42
N THR A 154 1.11 17.98 -8.64
CA THR A 154 0.13 17.97 -7.53
C THR A 154 0.24 16.69 -6.70
N ARG A 155 0.60 15.56 -7.32
CA ARG A 155 0.81 14.26 -6.64
C ARG A 155 2.21 14.08 -6.07
N LEU A 156 3.13 15.00 -6.34
CA LEU A 156 4.56 14.86 -6.05
C LEU A 156 4.82 14.37 -4.62
N GLY A 157 4.13 14.97 -3.65
CA GLY A 157 4.33 14.67 -2.23
C GLY A 157 3.99 13.24 -1.80
N ARG A 158 3.17 12.53 -2.59
CA ARG A 158 2.74 11.15 -2.35
C ARG A 158 3.18 10.18 -3.45
N SER A 159 4.03 10.63 -4.37
CA SER A 159 4.56 9.83 -5.47
C SER A 159 5.81 9.02 -5.08
N PHE A 160 6.02 8.71 -3.81
CA PHE A 160 7.20 7.96 -3.38
C PHE A 160 7.18 6.51 -3.91
N PRO A 161 8.36 5.95 -4.24
CA PRO A 161 9.69 6.57 -4.23
C PRO A 161 10.15 7.01 -5.62
N THR A 162 9.41 7.86 -6.34
CA THR A 162 9.90 8.36 -7.63
C THR A 162 11.14 9.25 -7.46
N THR A 163 11.96 9.37 -8.52
CA THR A 163 13.08 10.30 -8.56
C THR A 163 12.64 11.75 -8.31
N ALA A 164 11.48 12.15 -8.87
CA ALA A 164 10.92 13.48 -8.63
C ALA A 164 10.61 13.71 -7.14
N TRP A 165 9.99 12.74 -6.47
CA TRP A 165 9.78 12.80 -5.02
C TRP A 165 11.09 12.88 -4.24
N ALA A 166 12.11 12.12 -4.64
CA ALA A 166 13.42 12.15 -3.99
C ALA A 166 14.08 13.53 -4.10
N HIS A 167 14.00 14.20 -5.26
CA HIS A 167 14.50 15.57 -5.42
C HIS A 167 13.74 16.55 -4.51
N ALA A 168 12.41 16.48 -4.50
CA ALA A 168 11.59 17.34 -3.64
C ALA A 168 11.89 17.11 -2.15
N LEU A 169 12.12 15.87 -1.73
CA LEU A 169 12.53 15.57 -0.36
C LEU A 169 13.95 16.08 -0.07
N ALA A 170 14.90 15.94 -1.00
CA ALA A 170 16.26 16.42 -0.84
C ALA A 170 16.32 17.94 -0.55
N GLU A 171 15.57 18.75 -1.29
CA GLU A 171 15.48 20.20 -1.05
C GLU A 171 14.99 20.52 0.37
N ARG A 172 14.01 19.77 0.88
CA ARG A 172 13.50 19.92 2.25
C ARG A 172 14.52 19.50 3.29
N LEU A 173 15.23 18.39 3.04
CA LEU A 173 16.27 17.89 3.94
C LEU A 173 17.41 18.90 4.12
N GLU A 174 17.80 19.60 3.05
CA GLU A 174 18.82 20.65 3.13
C GLU A 174 18.38 21.86 3.96
N ALA A 175 17.07 22.14 4.02
CA ALA A 175 16.50 23.21 4.85
C ALA A 175 16.24 22.76 6.30
N ALA A 176 16.20 21.46 6.58
CA ALA A 176 15.83 20.91 7.87
C ALA A 176 17.03 20.86 8.84
N ALA A 177 17.07 21.77 9.82
CA ALA A 177 18.15 21.87 10.82
C ALA A 177 18.41 20.54 11.56
N ALA A 178 17.35 19.77 11.85
CA ALA A 178 17.47 18.47 12.52
C ALA A 178 18.24 17.46 11.65
N PHE A 179 18.01 17.45 10.34
CA PHE A 179 18.70 16.57 9.40
C PHE A 179 20.14 17.03 9.16
N THR A 180 20.33 18.31 8.85
CA THR A 180 21.64 18.89 8.51
C THR A 180 22.61 18.80 9.69
N THR A 181 22.15 19.03 10.91
CA THR A 181 22.96 18.87 12.14
C THR A 181 23.33 17.40 12.36
N ALA A 182 22.36 16.49 12.26
CA ALA A 182 22.59 15.06 12.49
C ALA A 182 23.52 14.42 11.45
N THR A 183 23.64 15.02 10.26
CA THR A 183 24.51 14.57 9.16
C THR A 183 25.71 15.50 8.92
N GLY A 184 25.95 16.48 9.79
CA GLY A 184 26.93 17.55 9.59
C GLY A 184 28.39 17.10 9.53
N GLU A 185 28.72 15.99 10.21
CA GLU A 185 30.04 15.36 10.16
C GLU A 185 30.04 14.06 9.34
N TRP A 186 28.93 13.78 8.67
CA TRP A 186 28.73 12.52 7.95
C TRP A 186 29.02 12.66 6.46
N ASP A 187 29.56 11.58 5.91
CA ASP A 187 29.82 11.41 4.50
C ASP A 187 29.38 10.01 4.08
N GLY A 188 28.26 9.92 3.37
CA GLY A 188 27.78 8.63 2.87
C GLY A 188 26.53 8.73 2.01
N THR A 189 25.91 7.59 1.75
CA THR A 189 24.68 7.48 0.95
C THR A 189 23.63 6.70 1.74
N ILE A 190 22.47 7.32 1.96
CA ILE A 190 21.30 6.69 2.58
C ILE A 190 20.42 6.14 1.46
N GLY A 191 20.11 4.85 1.48
CA GLY A 191 19.09 4.27 0.62
C GLY A 191 17.77 4.04 1.35
N LEU A 192 16.65 4.33 0.67
CA LEU A 192 15.30 4.00 1.12
C LEU A 192 14.68 3.04 0.12
N ARG A 193 14.30 1.84 0.56
CA ARG A 193 13.68 0.82 -0.29
C ARG A 193 12.22 0.60 0.07
N PHE A 194 11.33 0.76 -0.90
CA PHE A 194 9.89 0.64 -0.81
C PHE A 194 9.44 -0.55 -1.66
N GLY A 195 9.22 -1.70 -1.02
CA GLY A 195 9.05 -2.95 -1.74
C GLY A 195 10.32 -3.24 -2.55
N ASP A 196 10.21 -3.20 -3.87
CA ASP A 196 11.31 -3.46 -4.81
C ASP A 196 11.99 -2.18 -5.31
N ASP A 197 11.35 -1.03 -5.16
CA ASP A 197 11.87 0.26 -5.62
C ASP A 197 12.84 0.85 -4.58
N THR A 198 13.96 1.41 -5.03
CA THR A 198 14.93 2.07 -4.14
C THR A 198 15.29 3.46 -4.64
N VAL A 199 15.34 4.42 -3.72
CA VAL A 199 15.92 5.75 -3.94
C VAL A 199 17.04 6.01 -2.95
N LEU A 200 18.04 6.76 -3.41
CA LEU A 200 19.29 7.00 -2.73
C LEU A 200 19.46 8.51 -2.52
N PHE A 201 20.10 8.87 -1.41
CA PHE A 201 20.45 10.24 -1.03
C PHE A 201 21.93 10.27 -0.66
N ARG A 202 22.76 10.87 -1.50
CA ARG A 202 24.18 11.11 -1.24
C ARG A 202 24.31 12.35 -0.36
N VAL A 203 24.78 12.17 0.87
CA VAL A 203 24.91 13.26 1.83
C VAL A 203 26.37 13.53 2.15
N TYR A 204 26.75 14.80 2.15
CA TYR A 204 28.05 15.27 2.58
C TYR A 204 27.89 16.48 3.48
N ARG A 205 28.29 16.33 4.75
CA ARG A 205 28.32 17.41 5.75
C ARG A 205 27.02 18.22 5.81
N GLY A 206 25.90 17.52 6.00
CA GLY A 206 24.57 18.14 6.11
C GLY A 206 23.87 18.43 4.78
N ARG A 207 24.54 18.29 3.63
CA ARG A 207 23.98 18.62 2.31
C ARG A 207 23.67 17.38 1.49
N VAL A 208 22.60 17.40 0.71
CA VAL A 208 22.24 16.32 -0.21
C VAL A 208 22.83 16.64 -1.58
N LEU A 209 23.98 16.02 -1.89
CA LEU A 209 24.70 16.28 -3.14
C LEU A 209 24.00 15.72 -4.38
N GLU A 210 23.37 14.56 -4.23
CA GLU A 210 22.70 13.84 -5.32
C GLU A 210 21.59 12.94 -4.73
N CYS A 211 20.49 12.79 -5.46
CA CYS A 211 19.48 11.79 -5.17
C CYS A 211 18.90 11.17 -6.44
N GLY A 212 18.45 9.92 -6.35
CA GLY A 212 17.89 9.19 -7.48
C GLY A 212 17.87 7.68 -7.26
N THR A 213 17.74 6.90 -8.32
CA THR A 213 17.74 5.42 -8.24
C THR A 213 19.13 4.80 -8.24
N ARG A 214 20.16 5.61 -8.54
CA ARG A 214 21.57 5.20 -8.59
C ARG A 214 22.43 6.35 -8.07
N THR A 215 23.55 5.99 -7.45
CA THR A 215 24.62 6.92 -7.10
C THR A 215 25.95 6.32 -7.57
N PRO A 216 27.00 7.14 -7.82
CA PRO A 216 28.31 6.64 -8.26
C PRO A 216 28.92 5.57 -7.36
N HIS A 217 28.60 5.60 -6.07
CA HIS A 217 29.00 4.59 -5.08
C HIS A 217 27.78 3.82 -4.57
N ALA A 218 28.03 2.61 -4.05
CA ALA A 218 27.01 1.83 -3.36
C ALA A 218 26.49 2.59 -2.12
N PRO A 219 25.21 2.39 -1.73
CA PRO A 219 24.69 2.98 -0.51
C PRO A 219 25.49 2.52 0.71
N THR A 220 25.76 3.45 1.64
CA THR A 220 26.37 3.11 2.93
C THR A 220 25.47 2.15 3.70
N PHE A 221 24.17 2.40 3.67
CA PHE A 221 23.14 1.44 4.06
C PHE A 221 21.83 1.72 3.31
N VAL A 222 20.97 0.70 3.24
CA VAL A 222 19.61 0.79 2.73
C VAL A 222 18.64 0.41 3.84
N LEU A 223 17.76 1.33 4.19
CA LEU A 223 16.60 1.10 5.06
C LEU A 223 15.42 0.67 4.19
N GLY A 224 14.97 -0.57 4.32
CA GLY A 224 13.94 -1.15 3.47
C GLY A 224 12.72 -1.62 4.24
N ALA A 225 11.53 -1.37 3.70
CA ALA A 225 10.27 -1.89 4.21
C ALA A 225 9.28 -2.12 3.06
N THR A 226 8.13 -2.72 3.37
CA THR A 226 7.05 -2.88 2.39
C THR A 226 6.46 -1.53 1.98
N ASP A 227 5.81 -1.48 0.82
CA ASP A 227 5.09 -0.27 0.40
C ASP A 227 4.02 0.15 1.41
N LEU A 228 3.35 -0.80 2.05
CA LEU A 228 2.35 -0.52 3.06
C LEU A 228 2.98 0.14 4.30
N THR A 229 4.10 -0.39 4.78
CA THR A 229 4.82 0.14 5.93
C THR A 229 5.23 1.59 5.70
N TRP A 230 5.85 1.87 4.55
CA TRP A 230 6.22 3.23 4.16
C TRP A 230 5.01 4.13 3.97
N THR A 231 3.97 3.64 3.29
CA THR A 231 2.73 4.40 3.06
C THR A 231 2.10 4.81 4.39
N ARG A 232 1.95 3.88 5.33
CA ARG A 232 1.40 4.15 6.67
C ARG A 232 2.31 5.07 7.49
N LEU A 233 3.63 4.92 7.39
CA LEU A 233 4.57 5.80 8.08
C LEU A 233 4.55 7.24 7.53
N ILE A 234 4.47 7.43 6.21
CA ILE A 234 4.54 8.75 5.58
C ILE A 234 3.18 9.46 5.64
N THR A 235 2.09 8.73 5.46
CA THR A 235 0.73 9.33 5.37
C THR A 235 -0.07 9.24 6.67
N GLY A 236 0.43 8.48 7.67
CA GLY A 236 -0.24 8.32 8.96
C GLY A 236 -0.23 9.57 9.84
N PRO A 237 -0.93 9.56 10.98
CA PRO A 237 -1.09 10.74 11.83
C PRO A 237 0.15 11.14 12.62
N VAL A 238 1.05 10.18 12.92
CA VAL A 238 2.26 10.40 13.74
C VAL A 238 3.49 9.78 13.09
N ASN A 239 4.67 10.31 13.40
CA ASN A 239 5.93 9.65 13.07
C ASN A 239 6.22 8.55 14.11
N ASP A 240 5.80 7.32 13.81
CA ASP A 240 6.05 6.14 14.64
C ASP A 240 7.24 5.30 14.13
N PHE A 241 8.17 5.92 13.38
CA PHE A 241 9.30 5.24 12.73
C PHE A 241 10.09 4.34 13.69
N THR A 242 10.53 4.89 14.82
CA THR A 242 11.30 4.13 15.83
C THR A 242 10.51 2.94 16.37
N GLY A 243 9.20 3.10 16.60
CA GLY A 243 8.34 2.01 17.06
C GLY A 243 8.22 0.90 16.02
N ARG A 244 8.11 1.24 14.72
CA ARG A 244 8.08 0.28 13.62
C ARG A 244 9.39 -0.49 13.48
N THR A 245 10.53 0.19 13.63
CA THR A 245 11.85 -0.47 13.66
C THR A 245 11.92 -1.51 14.77
N MET A 246 11.48 -1.17 15.99
CA MET A 246 11.49 -2.10 17.13
C MET A 246 10.57 -3.31 16.93
N ARG A 247 9.51 -3.17 16.14
CA ARG A 247 8.62 -4.28 15.74
C ARG A 247 9.16 -5.10 14.56
N GLY A 248 10.33 -4.77 14.03
CA GLY A 248 10.93 -5.49 12.90
C GLY A 248 10.27 -5.21 11.54
N GLU A 249 9.52 -4.11 11.41
CA GLU A 249 8.86 -3.73 10.14
C GLU A 249 9.86 -3.17 9.10
N PHE A 250 11.09 -2.87 9.54
CA PHE A 250 12.17 -2.37 8.71
C PHE A 250 13.35 -3.34 8.69
N SER A 251 13.96 -3.46 7.52
CA SER A 251 15.21 -4.19 7.28
C SER A 251 16.33 -3.21 6.97
N VAL A 252 17.56 -3.56 7.33
CA VAL A 252 18.75 -2.76 7.03
C VAL A 252 19.75 -3.63 6.28
N CYS A 253 20.25 -3.14 5.14
CA CYS A 253 21.34 -3.75 4.38
C CYS A 253 22.52 -2.77 4.30
N GLY A 254 23.76 -3.25 4.38
CA GLY A 254 24.96 -2.41 4.45
C GLY A 254 25.45 -2.19 5.89
N SER A 255 25.93 -0.99 6.20
CA SER A 255 26.51 -0.70 7.53
C SER A 255 25.43 -0.49 8.60
N GLY A 256 25.22 -1.52 9.43
CA GLY A 256 24.34 -1.42 10.61
C GLY A 256 24.83 -0.40 11.65
N TYR A 257 26.14 -0.20 11.76
CA TYR A 257 26.73 0.81 12.65
C TYR A 257 26.35 2.23 12.22
N GLU A 258 26.49 2.55 10.92
CA GLU A 258 26.13 3.87 10.39
C GLU A 258 24.62 4.11 10.47
N TYR A 259 23.81 3.08 10.22
CA TYR A 259 22.37 3.13 10.44
C TYR A 259 22.02 3.56 11.88
N LEU A 260 22.60 2.90 12.89
CA LEU A 260 22.35 3.23 14.29
C LEU A 260 22.80 4.65 14.64
N ARG A 261 23.98 5.07 14.15
CA ARG A 261 24.52 6.41 14.35
C ARG A 261 23.63 7.50 13.74
N LEU A 262 22.93 7.18 12.65
CA LEU A 262 22.07 8.11 11.91
C LEU A 262 20.58 8.00 12.23
N THR A 263 20.21 7.33 13.32
CA THR A 263 18.79 7.16 13.70
C THR A 263 18.06 8.52 13.81
N SER A 264 18.67 9.54 14.41
CA SER A 264 18.08 10.89 14.50
C SER A 264 17.92 11.56 13.13
N ALA A 265 18.87 11.35 12.21
CA ALA A 265 18.76 11.86 10.84
C ALA A 265 17.62 11.16 10.08
N LEU A 266 17.43 9.85 10.28
CA LEU A 266 16.33 9.09 9.67
C LEU A 266 14.97 9.52 10.22
N VAL A 267 14.86 9.83 11.51
CA VAL A 267 13.63 10.42 12.08
C VAL A 267 13.31 11.75 11.41
N ALA A 268 14.29 12.66 11.31
CA ALA A 268 14.11 13.96 10.65
C ALA A 268 13.76 13.80 9.16
N LEU A 269 14.38 12.83 8.46
CA LEU A 269 14.05 12.50 7.08
C LEU A 269 12.60 12.08 6.94
N VAL A 270 12.12 11.22 7.83
CA VAL A 270 10.72 10.77 7.83
C VAL A 270 9.78 11.95 8.14
N ASP A 271 10.13 12.85 9.05
CA ASP A 271 9.33 14.05 9.33
C ASP A 271 9.17 14.92 8.08
N GLU A 272 10.24 15.17 7.34
CA GLU A 272 10.17 15.95 6.10
C GLU A 272 9.41 15.22 4.98
N ALA A 273 9.54 13.90 4.87
CA ALA A 273 8.74 13.11 3.94
C ALA A 273 7.24 13.19 4.27
N ARG A 274 6.89 13.18 5.56
CA ARG A 274 5.51 13.33 6.06
C ARG A 274 4.96 14.74 5.81
N GLU A 275 5.77 15.79 5.97
CA GLU A 275 5.38 17.17 5.63
C GLU A 275 5.13 17.31 4.13
N LEU A 276 6.04 16.80 3.31
CA LEU A 276 5.91 16.79 1.86
C LEU A 276 4.61 16.08 1.40
N ALA A 277 4.25 14.96 2.03
CA ALA A 277 3.01 14.23 1.74
C ALA A 277 1.73 14.97 2.18
N ARG A 278 1.81 15.89 3.13
CA ARG A 278 0.68 16.72 3.57
C ARG A 278 0.40 17.87 2.60
N ILE A 279 1.45 18.50 2.07
CA ILE A 279 1.32 19.63 1.12
C ILE A 279 0.65 19.19 -0.19
N GLY A 280 0.94 17.98 -0.68
CA GLY A 280 0.34 17.44 -1.92
C GLY A 280 -1.10 16.92 -1.81
N SER A 281 -1.72 16.95 -0.62
CA SER A 281 -3.06 16.36 -0.42
C SER A 281 -4.18 17.36 -0.73
N ALA A 282 -4.41 17.67 -2.00
CA ALA A 282 -5.49 18.54 -2.43
C ALA A 282 -6.82 17.79 -2.69
N ALA A 283 -7.41 17.15 -1.68
CA ALA A 283 -8.84 16.81 -1.65
C ALA A 283 -9.29 16.33 -0.26
N PRO A 284 -10.45 16.80 0.26
CA PRO A 284 -11.11 16.12 1.37
C PRO A 284 -11.57 14.72 0.92
N ALA A 285 -11.42 13.73 1.81
CA ALA A 285 -11.89 12.37 1.57
C ALA A 285 -13.40 12.38 1.31
N ASN A 286 -13.82 12.32 0.04
CA ASN A 286 -15.23 12.12 -0.27
C ASN A 286 -15.55 10.66 0.10
N PRO A 287 -16.41 10.37 1.10
CA PRO A 287 -16.72 9.00 1.45
C PRO A 287 -17.38 8.36 0.23
N VAL A 288 -16.76 7.29 -0.29
CA VAL A 288 -17.42 6.43 -1.26
C VAL A 288 -18.58 5.81 -0.51
N ARG A 289 -19.79 6.31 -0.76
CA ARG A 289 -21.01 5.72 -0.21
C ARG A 289 -21.16 4.35 -0.84
N ALA A 290 -21.10 3.30 -0.02
CA ALA A 290 -21.46 1.95 -0.47
C ALA A 290 -22.84 2.02 -1.13
N ARG A 291 -23.01 1.40 -2.30
CA ARG A 291 -24.34 1.24 -2.89
C ARG A 291 -25.18 0.47 -1.89
N ALA A 292 -26.36 0.98 -1.55
CA ALA A 292 -27.34 0.19 -0.82
C ALA A 292 -27.65 -1.04 -1.67
N VAL A 293 -27.26 -2.22 -1.18
CA VAL A 293 -27.63 -3.48 -1.82
C VAL A 293 -29.15 -3.58 -1.70
N GLY A 294 -29.84 -3.41 -2.82
CA GLY A 294 -31.27 -3.71 -2.88
C GLY A 294 -31.46 -5.19 -2.61
N GLU A 295 -32.26 -5.50 -1.60
CA GLU A 295 -32.73 -6.87 -1.34
C GLU A 295 -33.42 -7.39 -2.61
N VAL A 296 -32.92 -8.51 -3.14
CA VAL A 296 -33.61 -9.35 -4.12
C VAL A 296 -33.69 -10.76 -3.54
#